data_AF-A0A2U8XAL6-F1
#
_entry.id   AF-A0A2U8XAL6-F1
#
_cell.length_a   1.000
_cell.length_b   1.000
_cell.length_c   1.000
_cell.angle_alpha   90.00
_cell.angle_beta   90.00
_cell.angle_gamma   90.00
#
_symmetry.space_group_name_H-M   'P 1'
#
loop_
_entity.id
_entity.type
_entity.pdbx_description
1 polymer ?
#
loop_
_entity_poly.entity_id
_entity_poly.type
_entity_poly.pdbx_seq_one_letter_code
_entity_poly.pdbx_strand_id
1 'polypeptide(L)'
;MAGGGTNIVNVELQEITEDEFFILVSFQDKGVASLYLRGDRQYAAEFLEVARRRILLTVTGLLPGDRREAVAQELARLRDDVQLPRK
;
A
#
# COMPACT_ATOMS: atom_id res chain seq x y z
N MET A 1 22.50 16.37 13.45
CA MET A 1 21.04 16.46 13.26
C MET A 1 20.67 15.62 12.03
N ALA A 2 19.45 15.09 11.98
CA ALA A 2 18.90 14.10 11.01
C ALA A 2 19.06 12.61 11.40
N GLY A 3 18.51 12.23 12.56
CA GLY A 3 17.98 10.88 12.73
C GLY A 3 16.60 10.85 12.08
N GLY A 4 16.52 10.47 10.81
CA GLY A 4 15.26 10.27 10.11
C GLY A 4 14.44 9.24 10.86
N GLY A 5 13.37 9.66 11.52
CA GLY A 5 12.42 8.76 12.16
C GLY A 5 11.87 7.83 11.08
N THR A 6 12.36 6.59 11.06
CA THR A 6 11.98 5.56 10.12
C THR A 6 10.46 5.49 10.10
N ASN A 7 9.85 5.81 8.95
CA ASN A 7 8.43 5.65 8.72
C ASN A 7 8.14 4.13 8.75
N ILE A 8 7.47 3.67 9.80
CA ILE A 8 7.36 2.24 10.09
C ILE A 8 6.11 1.65 9.44
N VAL A 9 6.04 1.80 8.12
CA VAL A 9 5.01 1.21 7.29
C VAL A 9 5.69 0.28 6.30
N ASN A 10 5.37 -1.01 6.40
CA ASN A 10 5.84 -2.01 5.45
C ASN A 10 4.77 -2.22 4.39
N VAL A 11 5.19 -2.25 3.13
CA VAL A 11 4.29 -2.53 2.00
C VAL A 11 4.89 -3.69 1.22
N GLU A 12 4.17 -4.80 1.17
CA GLU A 12 4.66 -6.06 0.63
C GLU A 12 3.67 -6.61 -0.40
N LEU A 13 4.19 -7.31 -1.41
CA LEU A 13 3.39 -8.05 -2.38
C LEU A 13 3.42 -9.53 -2.01
N GLN A 14 2.25 -10.12 -1.85
CA GLN A 14 2.05 -11.54 -1.61
C GLN A 14 1.31 -12.14 -2.79
N GLU A 15 1.95 -13.07 -3.49
CA GLU A 15 1.30 -13.87 -4.53
C GLU A 15 0.40 -14.92 -3.88
N ILE A 16 -0.84 -15.01 -4.35
CA ILE A 16 -1.84 -15.98 -3.87
C ILE A 16 -1.90 -17.15 -4.86
N THR A 17 -2.06 -16.82 -6.13
CA THR A 17 -2.21 -17.74 -7.27
C THR A 17 -1.63 -17.06 -8.53
N GLU A 18 -1.60 -17.78 -9.64
CA GLU A 18 -1.22 -17.20 -10.94
C GLU A 18 -2.11 -16.00 -11.27
N ASP A 19 -1.50 -14.84 -11.51
CA ASP A 19 -2.13 -13.55 -11.76
C ASP A 19 -2.96 -12.96 -10.59
N GLU A 20 -2.81 -13.47 -9.36
CA GLU A 20 -3.54 -12.99 -8.19
C GLU A 20 -2.61 -12.64 -7.03
N PHE A 21 -2.71 -11.40 -6.55
CA PHE A 21 -1.80 -10.86 -5.55
C PHE A 21 -2.55 -10.09 -4.46
N PHE A 22 -2.00 -10.09 -3.26
CA PHE A 22 -2.32 -9.13 -2.21
C PHE A 22 -1.19 -8.14 -2.01
N ILE A 23 -1.54 -6.87 -1.90
CA ILE A 23 -0.65 -5.85 -1.37
C ILE A 23 -0.97 -5.71 0.10
N LEU A 24 -0.03 -6.09 0.95
CA LEU A 24 -0.13 -6.04 2.40
C LEU A 24 0.56 -4.78 2.90
N VAL A 25 -0.15 -4.01 3.71
CA VAL A 25 0.36 -2.81 4.37
C VAL A 25 0.32 -3.02 5.86
N SER A 26 1.50 -3.12 6.47
CA SER A 26 1.68 -3.39 7.89
C SER A 26 2.23 -2.16 8.60
N PHE A 27 1.66 -1.84 9.76
CA PHE A 27 2.14 -0.78 10.64
C PHE A 27 2.83 -1.38 11.86
N GLN A 28 3.79 -0.66 12.44
CA GLN A 28 4.42 -1.11 13.70
C GLN A 28 3.41 -1.29 14.86
N ASP A 29 2.29 -0.55 14.83
CA ASP A 29 1.21 -0.61 15.82
C ASP A 29 0.25 -1.80 15.62
N LYS A 30 0.70 -2.86 14.95
CA LYS A 30 -0.05 -4.11 14.67
C LYS A 30 -1.25 -3.97 13.74
N GLY A 31 -1.48 -2.80 13.14
CA GLY A 31 -2.45 -2.66 12.05
C GLY A 31 -1.95 -3.39 10.79
N VAL A 32 -2.85 -4.11 10.12
CA VAL A 32 -2.62 -4.63 8.76
C VAL A 32 -3.81 -4.22 7.90
N ALA A 33 -3.53 -3.69 6.72
CA ALA A 33 -4.51 -3.44 5.68
C ALA A 33 -4.05 -4.15 4.40
N SER A 34 -4.99 -4.67 3.61
CA SER A 34 -4.67 -5.40 2.39
C SER A 34 -5.50 -4.92 1.21
N LEU A 35 -4.91 -5.04 0.02
CA LEU A 35 -5.59 -4.78 -1.25
C LEU A 35 -5.40 -5.98 -2.16
N TYR A 36 -6.50 -6.53 -2.67
CA TYR A 36 -6.47 -7.55 -3.71
C TYR A 36 -6.18 -6.91 -5.06
N LEU A 37 -5.30 -7.55 -5.82
CA LEU A 37 -4.88 -7.16 -7.15
C LEU A 37 -4.91 -8.39 -8.05
N ARG A 38 -5.46 -8.22 -9.26
CA ARG A 38 -5.42 -9.24 -10.31
C ARG A 38 -4.72 -8.68 -11.54
N GLY A 39 -3.84 -9.47 -12.14
CA GLY A 39 -3.03 -9.09 -13.30
C GLY A 39 -1.71 -9.83 -13.27
N ASP A 40 -0.91 -9.68 -14.31
CA ASP A 40 0.40 -10.34 -14.40
C ASP A 40 1.40 -9.83 -13.35
N ARG A 41 2.45 -10.62 -13.11
CA ARG A 41 3.48 -10.31 -12.13
C ARG A 41 4.18 -8.97 -12.39
N GLN A 42 4.32 -8.57 -13.65
CA GLN A 42 4.94 -7.29 -14.00
C GLN A 42 4.03 -6.14 -13.55
N TYR A 43 2.75 -6.20 -13.93
CA TYR A 43 1.75 -5.26 -13.46
C TYR A 43 1.70 -5.18 -11.93
N ALA A 44 1.73 -6.32 -11.24
CA ALA A 44 1.72 -6.39 -9.78
C ALA A 44 2.95 -5.72 -9.14
N ALA A 45 4.14 -5.91 -9.71
CA ALA A 45 5.37 -5.26 -9.24
C ALA A 45 5.35 -3.74 -9.47
N GLU A 46 4.89 -3.29 -10.64
CA GLU A 46 4.75 -1.86 -10.93
C GLU A 46 3.72 -1.20 -10.00
N PHE A 47 2.60 -1.88 -9.76
CA PHE A 47 1.57 -1.39 -8.86
C PHE A 47 2.07 -1.34 -7.41
N LEU A 48 2.85 -2.33 -6.95
CA LEU A 48 3.46 -2.32 -5.62
C LEU A 48 4.32 -1.06 -5.39
N GLU A 49 5.16 -0.70 -6.36
CA GLU A 49 6.02 0.48 -6.26
C GLU A 49 5.20 1.78 -6.17
N VAL A 50 4.12 1.88 -6.97
CA VAL A 50 3.19 3.01 -6.92
C VAL A 50 2.48 3.08 -5.57
N ALA A 51 1.93 1.95 -5.11
CA ALA A 51 1.24 1.85 -3.83
C ALA A 51 2.17 2.23 -2.68
N ARG A 52 3.39 1.68 -2.66
CA ARG A 52 4.41 1.97 -1.65
C ARG A 52 4.72 3.47 -1.58
N ARG A 53 4.93 4.12 -2.72
CA ARG A 53 5.21 5.56 -2.77
C ARG A 53 4.04 6.38 -2.25
N ARG A 54 2.80 6.07 -2.68
CA ARG A 54 1.60 6.79 -2.25
C ARG A 54 1.31 6.60 -0.75
N ILE A 55 1.43 5.38 -0.25
CA ILE A 55 1.25 5.07 1.18
C ILE A 55 2.29 5.81 2.02
N LEU A 56 3.57 5.76 1.65
CA LEU A 56 4.64 6.47 2.36
C LEU A 56 4.39 7.98 2.40
N LEU A 57 3.99 8.58 1.27
CA LEU A 57 3.64 10.01 1.23
C LEU A 57 2.42 10.33 2.10
N THR A 58 1.42 9.45 2.10
CA THR A 58 0.18 9.64 2.88
C THR A 58 0.45 9.61 4.39
N VAL A 59 1.31 8.70 4.86
CA VAL A 59 1.62 8.58 6.30
C VAL A 59 2.68 9.57 6.78
N THR A 60 3.45 10.16 5.87
CA THR A 60 4.49 11.13 6.19
C THR A 60 3.86 12.37 6.80
N GLY A 61 4.22 12.68 8.05
CA GLY A 61 3.69 13.83 8.79
C GLY A 61 2.39 13.56 9.55
N LEU A 62 1.81 12.37 9.46
CA LEU A 62 0.63 11.98 10.26
C LEU A 62 1.03 11.41 11.62
N LEU A 63 0.18 11.66 12.62
CA LEU A 63 0.27 11.01 13.92
C LEU A 63 -0.10 9.51 13.79
N PRO A 64 0.46 8.62 14.63
CA PRO A 64 0.22 7.18 14.54
C PRO A 64 -1.26 6.77 14.49
N GLY A 65 -2.13 7.47 15.23
CA GLY A 65 -3.59 7.20 15.24
C GLY A 65 -4.29 7.48 13.91
N ASP A 66 -3.86 8.53 13.19
CA ASP A 66 -4.47 8.94 11.92
C ASP A 66 -3.93 8.16 10.72
N ARG A 67 -2.75 7.54 10.85
CA ARG A 67 -2.10 6.77 9.76
C ARG A 67 -2.96 5.62 9.27
N ARG A 68 -3.63 4.91 10.17
CA ARG A 68 -4.43 3.73 9.81
C ARG A 68 -5.61 4.12 8.91
N GLU A 69 -6.34 5.17 9.29
CA GLU A 69 -7.48 5.65 8.51
C GLU A 69 -7.00 6.22 7.16
N ALA A 70 -5.94 7.02 7.17
CA ALA A 70 -5.39 7.60 5.95
C ALA A 70 -4.92 6.54 4.95
N VAL A 71 -4.28 5.47 5.42
CA VAL A 71 -3.89 4.36 4.53
C VAL A 71 -5.09 3.54 4.09
N ALA A 72 -6.10 3.32 4.93
CA ALA A 72 -7.32 2.63 4.49
C ALA A 72 -8.01 3.42 3.36
N GLN A 73 -8.08 4.75 3.49
CA GLN A 73 -8.59 5.62 2.42
C GLN A 73 -7.71 5.57 1.16
N GLU A 74 -6.39 5.55 1.31
CA GLU A 74 -5.48 5.51 0.16
C GLU A 74 -5.52 4.14 -0.55
N LEU A 75 -5.65 3.03 0.19
CA LEU A 75 -5.89 1.71 -0.38
C LEU A 75 -7.23 1.63 -1.10
N ALA A 76 -8.28 2.27 -0.58
CA ALA A 76 -9.56 2.37 -1.29
C ALA A 76 -9.40 3.13 -2.61
N ARG A 77 -8.70 4.28 -2.62
CA ARG A 77 -8.39 5.02 -3.85
C ARG A 77 -7.58 4.19 -4.84
N LEU A 78 -6.56 3.47 -4.36
CA LEU A 78 -5.75 2.57 -5.17
C LEU A 78 -6.61 1.45 -5.79
N ARG A 79 -7.54 0.87 -5.02
CA ARG A 79 -8.49 -0.12 -5.52
C ARG A 79 -9.36 0.44 -6.64
N ASP A 80 -9.88 1.64 -6.46
CA ASP A 80 -10.70 2.32 -7.47
C ASP A 80 -9.88 2.61 -8.75
N ASP A 81 -8.59 3.00 -8.61
CA ASP A 81 -7.62 3.15 -9.71
C ASP A 81 -7.40 1.83 -10.50
N VAL A 82 -7.38 0.69 -9.81
CA VAL A 82 -7.26 -0.65 -10.43
C VAL A 82 -8.53 -1.07 -11.15
N GLN A 83 -9.70 -0.76 -10.58
CA GLN A 83 -10.99 -1.15 -11.14
C GLN A 83 -11.42 -0.27 -12.32
N LEU A 84 -10.88 0.95 -12.41
CA LEU A 84 -11.02 1.76 -13.60
C LEU A 84 -10.17 1.13 -14.71
N PRO A 85 -10.78 0.63 -15.81
CA PRO A 85 -9.99 0.21 -16.96
C PRO A 85 -9.19 1.42 -17.41
N ARG A 86 -7.85 1.31 -17.38
CA ARG A 86 -6.96 2.25 -18.04
C ARG A 86 -7.34 2.24 -19.53
N LYS A 87 -8.17 3.19 -19.94
CA LYS A 87 -8.55 3.44 -21.33
C LYS A 87 -7.36 3.96 -22.12
#